data_AF-A0A7J8QQW0-F1
#
_entry.id   AF-A0A7J8QQW0-F1
#
_cell.length_a   1.000
_cell.length_b   1.000
_cell.length_c   1.000
_cell.angle_alpha   90.00
_cell.angle_beta   90.00
_cell.angle_gamma   90.00
#
_symmetry.space_group_name_H-M   'P 1'
#
loop_
_entity.id
_entity.type
_entity.pdbx_description
1 polymer ?
#
loop_
_entity_poly.entity_id
_entity_poly.type
_entity_poly.pdbx_seq_one_letter_code
_entity_poly.pdbx_strand_id
1 'polypeptide(L)'
;MVMEVLLDPNKEISGDDPIVVTQFNISKAIKDGILVNFGECGLASSLGSFQGSIKACKTATLKCDELKFEQYKLMVGACLSADVTQHMQNCLEKIRILEH
;
A
#
# COMPACT_ATOMS: atom_id res chain seq x y z
N MET A 1 -13.59 -0.22 -3.61
CA MET A 1 -13.46 1.23 -3.42
C MET A 1 -12.05 1.62 -3.83
N VAL A 2 -11.91 2.58 -4.75
CA VAL A 2 -10.62 3.17 -5.11
C VAL A 2 -10.57 4.55 -4.44
N MET A 3 -9.48 4.85 -3.75
CA MET A 3 -9.28 6.15 -3.11
C MET A 3 -7.99 6.75 -3.65
N GLU A 4 -8.07 7.98 -4.13
CA GLU A 4 -6.95 8.71 -4.71
C GLU A 4 -6.47 9.78 -3.73
N VAL A 5 -5.15 9.94 -3.64
CA VAL A 5 -4.52 11.00 -2.84
C VAL A 5 -4.02 12.07 -3.80
N LEU A 6 -4.61 13.25 -3.73
CA LEU A 6 -4.27 14.41 -4.55
C LEU A 6 -3.40 15.36 -3.73
N LEU A 7 -2.14 15.51 -4.12
CA LEU A 7 -1.19 16.44 -3.51
C LEU A 7 -1.06 17.67 -4.41
N ASP A 8 -1.44 18.84 -3.89
CA ASP A 8 -1.20 20.12 -4.57
C ASP A 8 0.06 20.77 -3.97
N PRO A 9 1.18 20.79 -4.71
CA PRO A 9 2.42 21.38 -4.24
C PRO A 9 2.36 22.92 -4.16
N ASN A 10 1.34 23.55 -4.74
CA ASN A 10 1.19 25.01 -4.79
C ASN A 10 0.21 25.55 -3.74
N LYS A 11 -0.58 24.67 -3.12
CA LYS A 11 -1.48 25.06 -2.03
C LYS A 11 -0.61 25.33 -0.81
N GLU A 12 -0.60 26.57 -0.30
CA GLU A 12 0.26 27.00 0.82
C GLU A 12 0.23 26.00 1.97
N ILE A 13 1.22 25.12 2.01
CA ILE A 13 1.47 24.23 3.13
C ILE A 13 2.15 25.14 4.14
N SER A 14 1.43 25.53 5.20
CA SER A 14 1.99 26.38 6.25
C SER A 14 3.07 25.59 7.00
N GLY A 15 4.31 25.61 6.50
CA GLY A 15 5.47 24.98 7.12
C GLY A 15 6.44 24.40 6.09
N ASP A 16 7.74 24.58 6.33
CA ASP A 16 8.87 24.01 5.57
C ASP A 16 8.94 22.46 5.64
N ASP A 17 7.91 21.81 6.19
CA ASP A 17 7.91 20.38 6.49
C ASP A 17 7.44 19.55 5.28
N PRO A 18 8.23 18.56 4.84
CA PRO A 18 7.87 17.73 3.70
C PRO A 18 6.65 16.86 4.00
N ILE A 19 5.74 16.74 3.01
CA ILE A 19 4.64 15.78 3.08
C ILE A 19 5.20 14.37 2.87
N VAL A 20 5.31 13.60 3.95
CA VAL A 20 5.74 12.20 3.89
C VAL A 20 4.54 11.29 3.64
N VAL A 21 4.49 10.65 2.47
CA VAL A 21 3.44 9.69 2.12
C VAL A 21 3.83 8.31 2.61
N THR A 22 3.21 7.88 3.71
CA THR A 22 3.37 6.53 4.28
C THR A 22 2.00 5.89 4.50
N GLN A 23 1.96 4.55 4.62
CA GLN A 23 0.73 3.86 5.02
C GLN A 23 0.16 4.43 6.32
N PHE A 24 1.01 4.74 7.29
CA PHE A 24 0.61 5.32 8.57
C PHE A 24 -0.03 6.69 8.39
N ASN A 25 0.63 7.60 7.68
CA ASN A 25 0.14 8.97 7.49
C ASN A 25 -1.18 9.00 6.72
N ILE A 26 -1.29 8.21 5.65
CA ILE A 26 -2.53 8.08 4.88
C ILE A 26 -3.64 7.44 5.71
N SER A 27 -3.35 6.35 6.43
CA SER A 27 -4.35 5.68 7.29
C SER A 27 -4.84 6.61 8.39
N LYS A 28 -3.95 7.41 9.00
CA LYS A 28 -4.30 8.41 9.99
C LYS A 28 -5.19 9.48 9.40
N ALA A 29 -4.81 10.07 8.25
CA ALA A 29 -5.62 11.10 7.59
C ALA A 29 -7.04 10.60 7.24
N ILE A 30 -7.16 9.35 6.78
CA ILE A 30 -8.47 8.74 6.50
C ILE A 30 -9.28 8.56 7.78
N LYS A 31 -8.69 8.01 8.84
CA LYS A 31 -9.37 7.83 10.15
C LYS A 31 -9.81 9.16 10.75
N ASP A 32 -8.92 10.15 10.74
CA ASP A 32 -9.20 11.50 11.23
C ASP A 32 -10.34 12.13 10.40
N GLY A 33 -10.33 11.96 9.08
CA GLY A 33 -11.42 12.39 8.21
C GLY A 33 -12.76 11.73 8.54
N ILE A 34 -12.78 10.42 8.78
CA ILE A 34 -14.01 9.71 9.19
C ILE A 34 -14.49 10.23 10.56
N LEU A 35 -13.58 10.41 11.51
CA LEU A 35 -13.90 10.90 12.85
C LEU A 35 -14.54 12.29 12.79
N VAL A 36 -13.96 13.22 12.02
CA VAL A 36 -14.46 14.59 11.88
C VAL A 36 -15.85 14.61 11.24
N ASN A 37 -16.13 13.73 10.28
CA ASN A 37 -17.39 13.75 9.52
C ASN A 37 -18.51 12.88 10.10
N PHE A 38 -18.16 11.78 10.79
CA PHE A 38 -19.12 10.76 11.24
C PHE A 38 -19.02 10.43 12.73
N GLY A 39 -18.12 11.08 13.46
CA GLY A 39 -17.90 10.88 14.89
C GLY A 39 -17.33 9.50 15.26
N GLU A 40 -17.22 9.27 16.55
CA GLU A 40 -16.62 8.05 17.12
C GLU A 40 -17.34 6.76 16.67
N CYS A 41 -18.67 6.79 16.63
CA CYS A 41 -19.46 5.63 16.18
C CYS A 41 -19.23 5.31 14.69
N GLY A 42 -19.08 6.33 13.85
CA GLY A 42 -18.75 6.17 12.44
C GLY A 42 -17.35 5.61 12.22
N LEU A 43 -16.38 6.09 13.01
CA LEU A 43 -15.02 5.55 12.99
C LEU A 43 -14.99 4.08 13.45
N ALA A 44 -15.64 3.77 14.56
CA ALA A 44 -15.65 2.41 15.13
C ALA A 44 -16.30 1.39 14.17
N SER A 45 -17.41 1.78 13.53
CA SER A 45 -18.11 0.89 12.58
C SER A 45 -17.34 0.66 11.28
N SER A 46 -16.51 1.60 10.85
CA SER A 46 -15.73 1.51 9.61
C SER A 46 -14.32 0.92 9.78
N LEU A 47 -13.74 0.96 10.99
CA LEU A 47 -12.35 0.58 11.25
C LEU A 47 -12.01 -0.85 10.79
N GLY A 48 -12.87 -1.82 11.10
CA GLY A 48 -12.66 -3.23 10.72
C GLY A 48 -12.64 -3.41 9.20
N SER A 49 -13.58 -2.79 8.49
CA SER A 49 -13.65 -2.83 7.03
C SER A 49 -12.44 -2.13 6.38
N PHE A 50 -12.03 -0.99 6.93
CA PHE A 50 -10.87 -0.25 6.44
C PHE A 50 -9.57 -1.05 6.57
N GLN A 51 -9.30 -1.60 7.75
CA GLN A 51 -8.11 -2.42 7.98
C GLN A 51 -8.15 -3.73 7.15
N GLY A 52 -9.31 -4.37 7.05
CA GLY A 52 -9.52 -5.54 6.21
C GLY A 52 -9.23 -5.26 4.73
N SER A 53 -9.67 -4.10 4.24
CA SER A 53 -9.45 -3.67 2.85
C SER A 53 -7.96 -3.45 2.54
N ILE A 54 -7.21 -2.82 3.45
CA ILE A 54 -5.76 -2.64 3.30
C ILE A 54 -5.06 -4.00 3.20
N LYS A 55 -5.38 -4.92 4.11
CA LYS A 55 -4.79 -6.28 4.13
C LYS A 55 -5.14 -7.06 2.86
N ALA A 56 -6.39 -6.99 2.41
CA ALA A 56 -6.83 -7.66 1.19
C ALA A 56 -6.11 -7.11 -0.05
N CYS A 57 -5.98 -5.78 -0.17
CA CYS A 57 -5.27 -5.12 -1.26
C CYS A 57 -3.79 -5.55 -1.28
N LYS A 58 -3.09 -5.52 -0.14
CA LYS A 58 -1.71 -6.00 -0.01
C LYS A 58 -1.56 -7.45 -0.47
N THR A 59 -2.47 -8.33 -0.03
CA THR A 59 -2.46 -9.74 -0.41
C THR A 59 -2.67 -9.93 -1.91
N ALA A 60 -3.58 -9.17 -2.51
CA ALA A 60 -3.86 -9.23 -3.94
C ALA A 60 -2.66 -8.73 -4.77
N THR A 61 -2.02 -7.62 -4.37
CA THR A 61 -0.83 -7.08 -5.03
C THR A 61 0.33 -8.07 -4.96
N LEU A 62 0.60 -8.65 -3.79
CA LEU A 62 1.64 -9.68 -3.63
C LEU A 62 1.42 -10.86 -4.56
N LYS A 63 0.21 -11.43 -4.57
CA LYS A 63 -0.14 -12.55 -5.45
C LYS A 63 -0.03 -12.19 -6.93
N CYS A 64 -0.41 -10.96 -7.30
CA CYS A 64 -0.30 -10.46 -8.66
C CYS A 64 1.17 -10.43 -9.11
N ASP A 65 2.06 -9.87 -8.28
CA ASP A 65 3.49 -9.77 -8.58
C ASP A 65 4.16 -11.14 -8.62
N GLU A 66 3.82 -12.05 -7.70
CA GLU A 66 4.26 -13.45 -7.73
C GLU A 66 3.88 -14.14 -9.04
N LEU A 67 2.60 -14.10 -9.41
CA LEU A 67 2.11 -14.73 -10.64
C LEU A 67 2.72 -14.11 -11.90
N LYS A 68 2.91 -12.79 -11.91
CA LYS A 68 3.56 -12.09 -13.03
C LYS A 68 5.01 -12.54 -13.19
N PHE A 69 5.73 -12.76 -12.09
CA PHE A 69 7.08 -13.28 -12.13
C PHE A 69 7.13 -14.76 -12.55
N GLU A 70 6.22 -15.60 -12.07
CA GLU A 70 6.10 -16.98 -12.54
C GLU A 70 5.88 -17.06 -14.05
N GLN A 71 4.98 -16.22 -14.58
CA GLN A 71 4.76 -16.13 -16.03
C GLN A 71 6.00 -15.66 -16.78
N TYR A 72 6.73 -14.69 -16.24
CA TYR A 72 7.98 -14.24 -16.81
C TYR A 72 9.02 -15.37 -16.88
N LYS A 73 9.14 -16.19 -15.83
CA LYS A 73 10.03 -17.38 -15.83
C LYS A 73 9.65 -18.38 -16.93
N LEU A 74 8.35 -18.60 -17.16
CA LEU A 74 7.89 -19.49 -18.22
C LEU A 74 8.19 -18.93 -19.63
N MET A 75 8.05 -17.62 -19.83
CA MET A 75 8.27 -16.96 -21.12
C MET A 75 9.75 -16.92 -21.54
N VAL A 76 10.65 -16.65 -20.60
CA VAL A 76 12.11 -16.57 -20.85
C VAL A 76 12.78 -17.96 -20.84
N GLY A 77 12.07 -18.98 -20.37
CA GLY A 77 12.63 -20.31 -20.10
C GLY A 77 13.52 -20.34 -18.85
N ALA A 78 14.11 -21.49 -18.53
CA ALA A 78 14.95 -21.70 -17.35
C ALA A 78 16.28 -20.88 -17.31
N CYS A 79 16.47 -19.93 -18.22
CA CYS A 79 17.65 -19.05 -18.31
C CYS A 79 17.61 -17.85 -17.35
N LEU A 80 16.79 -17.86 -16.30
CA LEU A 80 16.91 -16.83 -15.26
C LEU A 80 18.10 -17.13 -14.35
N SER A 81 19.00 -16.15 -14.25
CA SER A 81 20.05 -16.15 -13.23
C SER A 81 19.43 -16.21 -11.83
N ALA A 82 20.10 -16.93 -10.93
CA ALA A 82 19.75 -16.97 -9.50
C ALA A 82 19.66 -15.56 -8.89
N ASP A 83 20.45 -14.61 -9.40
CA ASP A 83 20.44 -13.20 -9.00
C ASP A 83 19.06 -12.54 -9.21
N VAL A 84 18.45 -12.76 -10.38
CA VAL A 84 17.14 -12.17 -10.73
C VAL A 84 16.02 -12.76 -9.87
N THR A 85 16.12 -14.06 -9.57
CA THR A 85 15.15 -14.74 -8.69
C THR A 85 15.26 -14.23 -7.26
N GLN A 86 16.48 -14.08 -6.75
CA GLN A 86 16.73 -13.54 -5.42
C GLN A 86 16.28 -12.07 -5.30
N HIS A 87 16.53 -11.27 -6.34
CA HIS A 87 16.07 -9.88 -6.38
C HIS A 87 14.53 -9.80 -6.27
N MET A 88 13.81 -10.63 -7.02
CA MET A 88 12.35 -10.68 -6.94
C MET A 88 11.87 -11.10 -5.55
N GLN A 89 12.47 -12.13 -4.94
CA GLN A 89 12.11 -12.56 -3.59
C GLN A 89 12.33 -11.44 -2.55
N ASN A 90 13.43 -10.70 -2.67
CA ASN A 90 13.69 -9.54 -1.82
C ASN A 90 12.63 -8.44 -2.00
N CYS A 91 12.14 -8.19 -3.23
CA CYS A 91 11.05 -7.25 -3.49
C CYS A 91 9.74 -7.70 -2.83
N LEU A 92 9.38 -8.98 -2.97
CA LEU A 92 8.18 -9.54 -2.34
C LEU A 92 8.25 -9.45 -0.81
N GLU A 93 9.42 -9.72 -0.24
CA GLU A 93 9.62 -9.63 1.21
C GLU A 93 9.51 -8.18 1.70
N LYS A 94 10.06 -7.21 0.96
CA LYS A 94 9.86 -5.78 1.24
C LYS A 94 8.38 -5.39 1.30
N ILE A 95 7.56 -5.92 0.39
CA ILE A 95 6.11 -5.69 0.40
C ILE A 95 5.48 -6.38 1.61
N ARG A 96 5.91 -7.61 1.96
CA ARG A 96 5.41 -8.35 3.13
C ARG A 96 5.67 -7.59 4.44
N ILE A 97 6.83 -6.96 4.61
CA ILE A 97 7.22 -6.29 5.87
C ILE A 97 6.69 -4.86 6.05
N LEU A 98 5.89 -4.32 5.12
CA LEU A 98 5.24 -2.99 5.29
C LEU A 98 4.28 -2.88 6.49
N GLU A 99 4.24 -3.88 7.39
CA GLU A 99 3.36 -3.96 8.56
C GLU A 99 4.04 -3.68 9.92
N HIS A 100 5.24 -3.10 9.93
CA HIS A 100 5.86 -2.60 11.16
C HIS A 100 6.21 -1.11 11.09
#